data_AF-A0A4Y7KTJ8-F1
#
_entry.id   AF-A0A4Y7KTJ8-F1
#
_cell.length_a   1.000
_cell.length_b   1.000
_cell.length_c   1.000
_cell.angle_alpha   90.00
_cell.angle_beta   90.00
_cell.angle_gamma   90.00
#
_symmetry.space_group_name_H-M   'P 1'
#
loop_
_entity.id
_entity.type
_entity.pdbx_description
1 polymer ?
#
loop_
_entity_poly.entity_id
_entity_poly.type
_entity_poly.pdbx_seq_one_letter_code
_entity_poly.pdbx_strand_id
1 'polypeptide(L)'
;MGRKDFSLFKAEMDFFLLDECYKKVSLSIARGILRNKKAKWKRDHYIPLDTNEKCLADRPNALTDWKWKDLVKLWSAEGYQVLSNRNMKSRGHQKAKHIMGRISFRGRKAEMVNVKERIQYCWYIQHRDSFISSGITYTSKCP
;
A
#
# COMPACT_ATOMS: atom_id res chain seq x y z
N MET A 1 -21.35 1.94 -0.32
CA MET A 1 -20.16 1.90 -1.20
C MET A 1 -20.41 0.91 -2.33
N GLY A 2 -20.81 1.39 -3.51
CA GLY A 2 -21.17 0.54 -4.65
C GLY A 2 -19.94 -0.11 -5.28
N ARG A 3 -19.79 -1.43 -5.11
CA ARG A 3 -18.89 -2.24 -5.91
C ARG A 3 -19.54 -2.42 -7.29
N LYS A 4 -19.22 -1.55 -8.24
CA LYS A 4 -19.69 -1.68 -9.63
C LYS A 4 -18.57 -2.19 -10.53
N ASP A 5 -18.99 -3.21 -11.29
CA ASP A 5 -18.49 -3.71 -12.56
C ASP A 5 -17.20 -4.55 -12.55
N PHE A 6 -17.37 -5.76 -12.03
CA PHE A 6 -16.44 -6.90 -12.20
C PHE A 6 -17.07 -8.06 -13.00
N SER A 7 -18.13 -7.83 -13.77
CA SER A 7 -18.94 -8.89 -14.39
C SER A 7 -18.14 -9.80 -15.33
N LEU A 8 -17.25 -9.24 -16.15
CA LEU A 8 -16.52 -9.98 -17.19
C LEU A 8 -15.54 -11.04 -16.65
N PHE A 9 -14.90 -10.77 -15.51
CA PHE A 9 -13.97 -11.71 -14.86
C PHE A 9 -14.60 -12.49 -13.71
N LYS A 10 -15.80 -12.10 -13.25
CA LYS A 10 -16.55 -12.87 -12.26
C LYS A 10 -16.99 -14.20 -12.88
N ALA A 11 -17.49 -14.16 -14.11
CA ALA A 11 -17.86 -15.36 -14.86
C ALA A 11 -16.68 -16.33 -15.07
N GLU A 12 -15.47 -15.82 -15.32
CA GLU A 12 -14.28 -16.65 -15.52
C GLU A 12 -13.81 -17.35 -14.22
N MET A 13 -14.09 -16.76 -13.05
CA MET A 13 -13.78 -17.38 -11.76
C MET A 13 -14.88 -18.33 -11.26
N ASP A 14 -16.12 -18.16 -11.73
CA ASP A 14 -17.26 -19.02 -11.38
C ASP A 14 -17.22 -20.37 -12.17
N PHE A 15 -16.29 -20.54 -13.11
CA PHE A 15 -16.09 -21.79 -13.87
C PHE A 15 -15.39 -22.90 -13.06
N PHE A 16 -14.64 -22.55 -12.01
CA PHE A 16 -13.95 -23.56 -11.21
C PHE A 16 -14.97 -24.34 -10.36
N LEU A 17 -15.03 -25.66 -10.58
CA LEU A 17 -15.71 -26.61 -9.68
C LEU A 17 -14.98 -26.62 -8.32
N LEU A 18 -15.31 -25.66 -7.49
CA LEU A 18 -14.82 -25.52 -6.12
C LEU A 18 -15.87 -26.07 -5.17
N ASP A 19 -15.42 -26.86 -4.21
CA ASP A 19 -16.23 -27.21 -3.04
C ASP A 19 -16.77 -25.93 -2.39
N GLU A 20 -18.08 -25.89 -2.15
CA GLU A 20 -18.80 -24.73 -1.61
C GLU A 20 -18.19 -24.28 -0.27
N CYS A 21 -17.66 -25.21 0.52
CA CYS A 21 -16.97 -24.90 1.79
C CYS A 21 -15.77 -23.96 1.60
N TYR A 22 -15.05 -24.06 0.48
CA TYR A 22 -13.83 -23.29 0.21
C TYR A 22 -13.98 -22.25 -0.90
N LYS A 23 -15.10 -22.27 -1.63
CA LYS A 23 -15.37 -21.40 -2.78
C LYS A 23 -15.20 -19.93 -2.43
N LYS A 24 -15.78 -19.47 -1.32
CA LYS A 24 -15.68 -18.06 -0.89
C LYS A 24 -14.25 -17.62 -0.63
N VAL A 25 -13.47 -18.44 0.09
CA VAL A 25 -12.08 -18.13 0.44
C VAL A 25 -11.21 -18.16 -0.80
N SER A 26 -11.34 -19.21 -1.62
CA SER A 26 -10.59 -19.40 -2.86
C SER A 26 -10.84 -18.26 -3.86
N LEU A 27 -12.11 -17.89 -4.07
CA LEU A 27 -12.47 -16.76 -4.94
C LEU A 27 -11.93 -15.43 -4.38
N SER A 28 -11.90 -15.24 -3.07
CA SER A 28 -11.31 -14.04 -2.45
C SER A 28 -9.81 -13.93 -2.75
N ILE A 29 -9.08 -15.03 -2.59
CA ILE A 29 -7.64 -15.11 -2.88
C ILE A 29 -7.38 -14.87 -4.37
N ALA A 30 -8.09 -15.59 -5.24
CA ALA A 30 -7.95 -15.46 -6.69
C ALA A 30 -8.23 -14.03 -7.16
N ARG A 31 -9.28 -13.38 -6.64
CA ARG A 31 -9.57 -11.96 -6.90
C ARG A 31 -8.45 -11.05 -6.44
N GLY A 32 -7.84 -11.33 -5.28
CA GLY A 32 -6.69 -10.60 -4.77
C GLY A 32 -5.48 -10.69 -5.70
N ILE A 33 -5.14 -11.91 -6.13
CA ILE A 33 -4.05 -12.18 -7.08
C ILE A 33 -4.30 -11.46 -8.40
N LEU A 34 -5.51 -11.58 -8.96
CA LEU A 34 -5.88 -10.93 -10.22
C LEU A 34 -5.81 -9.40 -10.11
N ARG A 35 -6.29 -8.82 -9.00
CA ARG A 35 -6.20 -7.37 -8.76
C ARG A 35 -4.75 -6.90 -8.74
N ASN A 36 -3.87 -7.66 -8.08
CA ASN A 36 -2.44 -7.33 -8.01
C ASN A 36 -1.76 -7.45 -9.38
N LYS A 37 -2.08 -8.49 -10.17
CA LYS A 37 -1.61 -8.63 -11.55
C LYS A 37 -2.05 -7.47 -12.43
N LYS A 38 -3.34 -7.09 -12.39
CA LYS A 38 -3.86 -5.93 -13.13
C LYS A 38 -3.15 -4.63 -12.74
N ALA A 39 -2.90 -4.42 -11.44
CA ALA A 39 -2.18 -3.25 -10.97
C ALA A 39 -0.73 -3.22 -11.46
N LYS A 40 -0.07 -4.39 -11.56
CA LYS A 40 1.25 -4.51 -12.15
C LYS A 40 1.23 -4.17 -13.64
N TRP A 41 0.35 -4.80 -14.43
CA TRP A 41 0.23 -4.51 -15.86
C TRP A 41 -0.07 -3.03 -16.14
N LYS A 42 -0.97 -2.42 -15.36
CA LYS A 42 -1.25 -0.99 -15.48
C LYS A 42 0.00 -0.13 -15.24
N ARG A 43 0.81 -0.48 -14.24
CA ARG A 43 2.02 0.29 -13.91
C ARG A 43 3.08 0.15 -14.99
N ASP A 44 3.27 -1.05 -15.49
CA ASP A 44 4.40 -1.39 -16.34
C ASP A 44 4.11 -1.04 -17.82
N HIS A 45 2.84 -1.07 -18.25
CA HIS A 45 2.45 -1.01 -19.67
C HIS A 45 1.36 0.03 -20.02
N TYR A 46 0.77 0.71 -19.03
CA TYR A 46 -0.29 1.68 -19.30
C TYR A 46 0.11 3.09 -18.86
N ILE A 47 0.29 3.98 -19.84
CA ILE A 47 0.60 5.39 -19.63
C ILE A 47 -0.69 6.21 -19.84
N PRO A 48 -1.25 6.84 -18.78
CA PRO A 48 -2.57 7.48 -18.86
C PRO A 48 -2.69 8.64 -19.85
N LEU A 49 -1.58 9.28 -20.21
CA LEU A 49 -1.52 10.44 -21.11
C LEU A 49 -1.19 10.07 -22.56
N ASP A 50 -0.93 8.79 -22.84
CA ASP A 50 -0.66 8.33 -24.20
C ASP A 50 -1.95 7.99 -24.96
N THR A 51 -1.86 8.03 -26.29
CA THR A 51 -2.93 7.57 -27.17
C THR A 51 -3.25 6.09 -26.89
N ASN A 52 -4.53 5.74 -26.93
CA ASN A 52 -4.99 4.35 -26.74
C ASN A 52 -4.25 3.36 -27.65
N GLU A 53 -3.92 3.75 -28.87
CA GLU A 53 -3.17 2.91 -29.83
C GLU A 53 -1.76 2.55 -29.32
N LYS A 54 -1.05 3.49 -28.71
CA LYS A 54 0.27 3.24 -28.10
C LYS A 54 0.15 2.31 -26.90
N CYS A 55 -0.86 2.52 -26.04
CA CYS A 55 -1.13 1.64 -24.92
C CYS A 55 -1.51 0.22 -25.36
N LEU A 56 -2.19 0.08 -26.50
CA LEU A 56 -2.56 -1.22 -27.05
C LEU A 56 -1.37 -1.97 -27.66
N ALA A 57 -0.38 -1.24 -28.20
CA ALA A 57 0.84 -1.82 -28.75
C ALA A 57 1.76 -2.41 -27.65
N ASP A 58 1.83 -1.77 -26.48
CA ASP A 58 2.60 -2.26 -25.33
C ASP A 58 1.84 -3.33 -24.53
N ARG A 59 1.46 -4.42 -25.20
CA ARG A 59 0.70 -5.50 -24.57
C ARG A 59 1.62 -6.44 -23.77
N PRO A 60 1.24 -6.84 -22.55
CA PRO A 60 1.93 -7.91 -21.84
C PRO A 60 1.73 -9.27 -22.53
N ASN A 61 2.81 -10.04 -22.74
CA ASN A 61 2.77 -11.39 -23.36
C ASN A 61 1.81 -12.37 -22.69
N ALA A 62 1.54 -12.19 -21.40
CA ALA A 62 0.65 -13.04 -20.61
C ALA A 62 -0.85 -12.79 -20.85
N LEU A 63 -1.22 -11.79 -21.65
CA LEU A 63 -2.61 -11.39 -21.92
C LEU A 63 -2.97 -11.59 -23.39
N THR A 64 -4.19 -12.07 -23.62
CA THR A 64 -4.78 -12.06 -24.97
C THR A 64 -5.15 -10.63 -25.39
N ASP A 65 -5.13 -10.37 -26.70
CA ASP A 65 -5.42 -9.04 -27.26
C ASP A 65 -6.76 -8.48 -26.81
N TRP A 66 -7.79 -9.33 -26.79
CA TRP A 66 -9.14 -8.92 -26.39
C TRP A 66 -9.19 -8.51 -24.91
N LYS A 67 -8.54 -9.27 -24.00
CA LYS A 67 -8.47 -8.93 -22.57
C LYS A 67 -7.70 -7.64 -22.36
N TRP A 68 -6.64 -7.42 -23.14
CA TRP A 68 -5.85 -6.19 -23.05
C TRP A 68 -6.65 -4.96 -23.51
N LYS A 69 -7.37 -5.07 -24.64
CA LYS A 69 -8.25 -4.02 -25.14
C LYS A 69 -9.31 -3.61 -24.10
N ASP A 70 -9.94 -4.59 -23.45
CA ASP A 70 -10.92 -4.32 -22.40
C ASP A 70 -10.30 -3.62 -21.19
N LEU A 71 -9.07 -3.99 -20.80
CA LEU A 71 -8.36 -3.35 -19.69
C LEU A 71 -7.97 -1.91 -20.02
N VAL A 72 -7.43 -1.66 -21.21
CA VAL A 72 -7.08 -0.31 -21.66
C VAL A 72 -8.33 0.57 -21.70
N LYS A 73 -9.45 0.06 -22.26
CA LYS A 73 -10.75 0.75 -22.26
C LYS A 73 -11.26 1.05 -20.85
N LEU A 74 -11.11 0.11 -19.92
CA LEU A 74 -11.49 0.30 -18.52
C LEU A 74 -10.65 1.42 -17.87
N TRP A 75 -9.34 1.47 -18.15
CA TRP A 75 -8.45 2.45 -17.53
C TRP A 75 -8.52 3.83 -18.17
N SER A 76 -8.84 3.90 -19.47
CA SER A 76 -9.07 5.15 -20.19
C SER A 76 -10.44 5.76 -19.88
N ALA A 77 -11.38 5.00 -19.31
CA ALA A 77 -12.69 5.52 -18.94
C ALA A 77 -12.56 6.64 -17.88
N GLU A 78 -13.22 7.77 -18.14
CA GLU A 78 -13.15 8.97 -17.30
C GLU A 78 -13.47 8.67 -15.83
N GLY A 79 -14.56 7.94 -15.56
CA GLY A 79 -14.95 7.57 -14.20
C GLY A 79 -13.86 6.79 -13.46
N TYR A 80 -13.11 5.93 -14.15
CA TYR A 80 -11.99 5.22 -13.57
C TYR A 80 -10.79 6.14 -13.31
N GLN A 81 -10.49 7.06 -14.23
CA GLN A 81 -9.42 8.04 -14.03
C GLN A 81 -9.70 8.99 -12.86
N VAL A 82 -10.94 9.49 -12.72
CA VAL A 82 -11.33 10.33 -11.58
C VAL A 82 -11.10 9.61 -10.26
N LEU A 83 -11.54 8.35 -10.15
CA LEU A 83 -11.32 7.53 -8.96
C LEU A 83 -9.85 7.25 -8.71
N SER A 84 -9.09 6.94 -9.76
CA SER A 84 -7.65 6.70 -9.69
C SER A 84 -6.91 7.92 -9.15
N ASN A 85 -7.22 9.10 -9.69
CA ASN A 85 -6.61 10.37 -9.29
C ASN A 85 -6.98 10.74 -7.85
N ARG A 86 -8.25 10.56 -7.46
CA ARG A 86 -8.68 10.76 -6.07
C ARG A 86 -7.94 9.84 -5.10
N ASN A 87 -7.80 8.56 -5.45
CA ASN A 87 -7.07 7.58 -4.63
C ASN A 87 -5.58 7.91 -4.55
N MET A 88 -4.97 8.36 -5.64
CA MET A 88 -3.57 8.79 -5.67
C MET A 88 -3.33 10.00 -4.76
N LYS A 89 -4.16 11.04 -4.87
CA LYS A 89 -4.10 12.22 -3.99
C LYS A 89 -4.29 11.84 -2.52
N SER A 90 -5.28 11.01 -2.22
CA SER A 90 -5.55 10.50 -0.87
C SER A 90 -4.33 9.77 -0.27
N ARG A 91 -3.70 8.89 -1.05
CA ARG A 91 -2.47 8.19 -0.65
C ARG A 91 -1.29 9.15 -0.44
N GLY A 92 -1.17 10.19 -1.27
CA GLY A 92 -0.14 11.22 -1.12
C GLY A 92 -0.30 12.05 0.15
N HIS A 93 -1.52 12.27 0.61
CA HIS A 93 -1.82 12.99 1.86
C HIS A 93 -1.70 12.12 3.12
N GLN A 94 -1.41 10.83 2.97
CA GLN A 94 -1.28 9.92 4.10
C GLN A 94 0.02 10.23 4.88
N LYS A 95 -0.09 11.04 5.95
CA LYS A 95 1.04 11.42 6.83
C LYS A 95 1.49 10.28 7.74
N ALA A 96 0.57 9.38 8.10
CA ALA A 96 0.89 8.22 8.93
C ALA A 96 1.57 7.15 8.07
N LYS A 97 2.87 6.91 8.32
CA LYS A 97 3.53 5.69 7.87
C LYS A 97 2.66 4.51 8.31
N HIS A 98 2.35 3.61 7.38
CA HIS A 98 1.54 2.43 7.68
C HIS A 98 2.12 1.69 8.88
N ILE A 99 1.38 1.67 9.99
CA ILE A 99 1.85 1.10 11.26
C ILE A 99 1.89 -0.44 11.19
N MET A 100 1.15 -1.03 10.27
CA MET A 100 0.95 -2.48 10.18
C MET A 100 1.79 -3.09 9.04
N GLY A 101 3.12 -2.98 9.09
CA GLY A 101 4.01 -3.64 8.13
C GLY A 101 5.49 -3.70 8.55
N ARG A 102 6.12 -4.85 8.26
CA ARG A 102 7.54 -5.28 8.33
C ARG A 102 8.35 -5.10 9.62
N ILE A 103 7.93 -4.28 10.57
CA ILE A 103 8.60 -4.14 11.87
C ILE A 103 7.77 -4.87 12.92
N SER A 104 8.38 -5.86 13.57
CA SER A 104 7.74 -6.60 14.66
C SER A 104 7.42 -5.66 15.83
N PHE A 105 6.47 -6.03 16.69
CA PHE A 105 6.17 -5.27 17.91
C PHE A 105 7.43 -4.98 18.75
N ARG A 106 8.39 -5.92 18.76
CA ARG A 106 9.70 -5.74 19.39
C ARG A 106 10.53 -4.63 18.73
N GLY A 107 10.63 -4.62 17.40
CA GLY A 107 11.36 -3.57 16.69
C GLY A 107 10.78 -2.17 16.95
N ARG A 108 9.45 -2.07 17.07
CA ARG A 108 8.79 -0.81 17.43
C ARG A 108 9.05 -0.39 18.88
N LYS A 109 9.02 -1.32 19.83
CA LYS A 109 9.39 -1.02 21.22
C LYS A 109 10.83 -0.48 21.29
N ALA A 110 11.76 -1.06 20.55
CA ALA A 110 13.15 -0.59 20.50
C ALA A 110 13.27 0.83 19.92
N GLU A 111 12.56 1.15 18.83
CA GLU A 111 12.52 2.51 18.29
C GLU A 111 11.91 3.52 19.29
N MET A 112 10.83 3.14 19.98
CA MET A 112 10.19 4.00 20.98
C MET A 112 11.07 4.25 22.21
N VAL A 113 11.85 3.24 22.64
CA VAL A 113 12.86 3.40 23.70
C VAL A 113 13.93 4.39 23.25
N ASN A 114 14.42 4.28 22.02
CA ASN A 114 15.44 5.18 21.47
C ASN A 114 14.92 6.64 21.33
N VAL A 115 13.64 6.82 20.98
CA VAL A 115 12.99 8.14 20.98
C VAL A 115 12.85 8.71 22.40
N LYS A 116 12.49 7.88 23.38
CA LYS A 116 12.40 8.29 24.80
C LYS A 116 13.77 8.70 25.35
N GLU A 117 14.82 7.93 25.04
CA GLU A 117 16.20 8.24 25.40
C GLU A 117 16.68 9.54 24.75
N ARG A 118 16.36 9.78 23.47
CA ARG A 118 16.68 11.05 22.80
C ARG A 118 15.94 12.24 23.42
N ILE A 119 14.66 12.09 23.77
CA ILE A 119 13.90 13.16 24.43
C ILE A 119 14.47 13.43 25.83
N GLN A 120 14.83 12.39 26.58
CA GLN A 120 15.43 12.50 27.90
C GLN A 120 16.83 13.14 27.83
N TYR A 121 17.63 12.80 26.82
CA TYR A 121 18.95 13.40 26.60
C TYR A 121 18.84 14.87 26.16
N CYS A 122 17.89 15.20 25.27
CA CYS A 122 17.62 16.60 24.90
C CYS A 122 17.15 17.42 26.10
N TRP A 123 16.25 16.87 26.94
CA TRP A 123 15.81 17.52 28.17
C TRP A 123 16.97 17.74 29.14
N TYR A 124 17.84 16.74 29.31
CA TYR A 124 19.06 16.85 30.13
C TYR A 124 20.00 17.95 29.63
N ILE A 125 20.24 18.05 28.31
CA ILE A 125 21.07 19.12 27.74
C ILE A 125 20.45 20.49 27.98
N GLN A 126 19.13 20.62 27.78
CA GLN A 126 18.43 21.90 27.89
C GLN A 126 18.31 22.42 29.33
N HIS A 127 18.44 21.53 30.32
CA HIS A 127 18.41 21.87 31.75
C HIS A 127 19.76 21.64 32.46
N ARG A 128 20.84 21.39 31.70
CA ARG A 128 22.18 21.10 32.23
C ARG A 128 22.77 22.28 33.01
N ASP A 129 22.60 23.48 32.48
CA ASP A 129 23.17 24.71 33.07
C ASP A 129 22.46 25.13 34.36
N SER A 130 21.20 24.69 34.56
CA SER A 130 20.48 24.89 35.82
C SER A 130 20.88 23.91 36.92
N PHE A 131 21.49 22.77 36.58
CA PHE A 131 21.83 21.70 37.54
C PHE A 131 23.28 21.79 38.05
N ILE A 132 24.20 22.42 37.30
CA ILE A 132 25.58 22.66 37.76
C ILE A 132 25.64 23.73 38.86
N SER A 133 24.65 24.64 38.92
CA SER A 133 24.53 25.66 39.97
C SER A 133 24.10 25.09 41.35
N SER A 134 23.49 23.90 41.39
CA SER A 134 22.92 23.32 42.62
C SER A 134 23.79 22.23 43.29
N GLY A 135 24.98 21.92 42.77
CA GLY A 135 26.00 21.14 43.48
C GLY A 135 25.66 19.65 43.75
N ILE A 136 24.76 19.03 42.99
CA ILE A 136 24.39 17.62 43.20
C ILE A 136 25.10 16.72 42.17
N THR A 137 26.08 15.93 42.62
CA THR A 137 26.71 14.87 41.81
C THR A 137 25.90 13.58 41.89
N TYR A 138 25.50 13.03 40.73
CA TYR A 138 24.80 11.75 40.64
C TYR A 138 25.82 10.60 40.54
N THR A 139 25.90 9.72 41.55
CA THR A 139 26.66 8.47 41.43
C THR A 139 25.85 7.47 40.61
N SER A 140 26.30 7.16 39.39
CA SER A 140 25.70 6.10 38.58
C SER A 140 25.95 4.73 39.22
N LYS A 141 24.92 4.13 39.82
CA LYS A 141 24.88 2.68 40.04
C LYS A 141 24.06 2.06 38.92
N CYS A 142 24.74 1.42 37.97
CA CYS A 142 24.16 0.53 36.98
C CYS A 142 23.87 -0.83 37.63
N PRO A 143 22.70 -1.44 37.39
CA PRO A 143 22.58 -2.89 37.25
C PRO A 143 22.95 -3.34 35.83
#